data_AF-A0A919C7K6-F1
#
_entry.id   AF-A0A919C7K6-F1
#
_cell.length_a   1.000
_cell.length_b   1.000
_cell.length_c   1.000
_cell.angle_alpha   90.00
_cell.angle_beta   90.00
_cell.angle_gamma   90.00
#
_symmetry.space_group_name_H-M   'P 1'
#
loop_
_entity.id
_entity.type
_entity.pdbx_description
1 polymer ?
#
loop_
_entity_poly.entity_id
_entity_poly.type
_entity_poly.pdbx_seq_one_letter_code
_entity_poly.pdbx_strand_id
1 'polypeptide(L)'
;MTTNLAERVANRRNHVPARQSAQHGAAAQPTLVQFVQSMRGEIARALPAHVANPERIARIALTELRRVEHLAECTQESFGGALMTCAQLGLEPGGALGEAYLLPFWNKKVRAYEVHLVIGYQGMIRLFWQHPAAAGLATHTVHENDEFAFEYGLTPVLRHKPARSNRGRPTDYYAVATMANGGSAFVVFSVEDVEAIRQRSKARDFGPWATDYDAMARKTCIRQLFKLLPKSSELARAVAHDEGVRRDASPEGLDVPPDYVEGEVVEQAPTQQAVEDVPEEFTGWPEAAEPAASQ
;
A
#
# COMPACT_ATOMS: atom_id res chain seq x y z
N MET A 1 39.02 54.41 51.18
CA MET A 1 38.92 55.17 49.92
C MET A 1 37.76 54.59 49.12
N THR A 2 36.72 55.39 49.02
CA THR A 2 35.44 55.15 48.35
C THR A 2 35.58 55.35 46.84
N THR A 3 35.35 54.31 46.05
CA THR A 3 35.15 54.41 44.59
C THR A 3 34.11 53.36 44.18
N ASN A 4 32.86 53.64 44.52
CA ASN A 4 31.84 54.26 43.66
C ASN A 4 31.11 53.22 42.80
N LEU A 5 30.02 52.70 43.36
CA LEU A 5 29.07 51.80 42.71
C LEU A 5 28.47 52.41 41.43
N ALA A 6 28.49 53.74 41.28
CA ALA A 6 28.01 54.43 40.08
C ALA A 6 28.88 54.18 38.83
N GLU A 7 30.20 53.98 38.97
CA GLU A 7 31.09 53.68 37.84
C GLU A 7 30.87 52.26 37.30
N ARG A 8 30.55 51.31 38.19
CA ARG A 8 30.23 49.92 37.79
C ARG A 8 28.89 49.80 37.07
N VAL A 9 27.94 50.69 37.37
CA VAL A 9 26.63 50.73 36.68
C VAL A 9 26.75 51.45 35.32
N ALA A 10 27.62 52.45 35.20
CA ALA A 10 27.85 53.16 33.93
C ALA A 10 28.50 52.26 32.85
N ASN A 11 29.44 51.38 33.23
CA ASN A 11 30.09 50.46 32.28
C ASN A 11 29.19 49.29 31.81
N ARG A 12 28.03 49.07 32.42
CA ARG A 12 27.04 48.08 31.94
C ARG A 12 26.06 48.63 30.89
N ARG A 13 26.08 49.95 30.61
CA ARG A 13 25.15 50.58 29.67
C ARG A 13 25.66 50.68 28.22
N ASN A 14 26.95 50.45 27.97
CA ASN A 14 27.56 50.63 26.63
C ASN A 14 28.18 49.36 26.02
N HIS A 15 27.82 48.17 26.49
CA HIS A 15 28.12 46.94 25.78
C HIS A 15 26.81 46.24 25.40
N VAL A 16 26.20 46.74 24.33
CA VAL A 16 25.31 45.92 23.52
C VAL A 16 26.24 44.93 22.80
N PRO A 17 26.26 43.63 23.14
CA PRO A 17 26.91 42.69 22.26
C PRO A 17 26.19 42.83 20.92
N ALA A 18 26.93 43.19 19.88
CA ALA A 18 26.41 43.13 18.52
C ALA A 18 25.80 41.74 18.36
N ARG A 19 24.47 41.68 18.21
CA ARG A 19 23.82 40.48 17.69
C ARG A 19 24.42 40.30 16.30
N GLN A 20 25.49 39.53 16.22
CA GLN A 20 25.85 38.87 14.99
C GLN A 20 24.64 38.02 14.66
N SER A 21 23.80 38.54 13.78
CA SER A 21 22.87 37.74 13.00
C SER A 21 23.74 36.74 12.25
N ALA A 22 24.01 35.61 12.90
CA ALA A 22 24.36 34.39 12.22
C ALA A 22 23.15 34.06 11.35
N GLN A 23 23.13 34.61 10.14
CA GLN A 23 22.43 34.03 9.02
C GLN A 23 23.08 32.66 8.78
N HIS A 24 22.73 31.68 9.61
CA HIS A 24 22.58 30.34 9.09
C HIS A 24 21.45 30.48 8.08
N GLY A 25 21.79 30.65 6.81
CA GLY A 25 20.86 30.40 5.74
C GLY A 25 20.37 28.98 5.98
N ALA A 26 19.14 28.83 6.47
CA ALA A 26 18.48 27.55 6.52
C ALA A 26 18.45 27.09 5.07
N ALA A 27 19.34 26.16 4.70
CA ALA A 27 19.27 25.50 3.43
C ALA A 27 17.84 24.98 3.32
N ALA A 28 17.08 25.50 2.35
CA ALA A 28 15.71 25.08 2.15
C ALA A 28 15.73 23.55 2.01
N GLN A 29 14.95 22.86 2.84
CA GLN A 29 14.76 21.41 2.74
C GLN A 29 14.45 21.08 1.27
N PRO A 30 15.12 20.09 0.66
CA PRO A 30 14.89 19.77 -0.75
C PRO A 30 13.41 19.46 -0.97
N THR A 31 12.87 19.86 -2.12
CA THR A 31 11.48 19.49 -2.44
C THR A 31 11.39 17.97 -2.62
N LEU A 32 10.21 17.37 -2.44
CA LEU A 32 10.04 15.92 -2.70
C LEU A 32 10.46 15.54 -4.14
N VAL A 33 10.34 16.47 -5.09
CA VAL A 33 10.85 16.29 -6.46
C VAL A 33 12.38 16.13 -6.49
N GLN A 34 13.11 16.98 -5.77
CA GLN A 34 14.57 16.88 -5.65
C GLN A 34 14.99 15.63 -4.88
N PHE A 35 14.23 15.27 -3.84
CA PHE A 35 14.44 14.08 -3.05
C PHE A 35 14.28 12.78 -3.88
N VAL A 36 13.22 12.67 -4.70
CA VAL A 36 13.06 11.53 -5.63
C VAL A 36 14.24 11.43 -6.60
N GLN A 37 14.79 12.55 -7.05
CA GLN A 37 15.96 12.55 -7.94
C GLN A 37 17.22 12.04 -7.23
N SER A 38 17.44 12.38 -5.96
CA SER A 38 18.58 11.88 -5.19
C SER A 38 18.45 10.38 -4.85
N MET A 39 17.23 9.87 -4.69
CA MET A 39 16.99 8.47 -4.34
C MET A 39 17.11 7.47 -5.50
N ARG A 40 17.28 7.91 -6.75
CA ARG A 40 17.27 7.02 -7.93
C ARG A 40 18.23 5.83 -7.81
N GLY A 41 19.43 6.06 -7.28
CA GLY A 41 20.43 4.99 -7.08
C GLY A 41 20.07 4.00 -5.98
N GLU A 42 19.29 4.42 -4.98
CA GLU A 42 18.78 3.54 -3.93
C GLU A 42 17.58 2.73 -4.41
N ILE A 43 16.65 3.37 -5.13
CA ILE A 43 15.51 2.71 -5.79
C ILE A 43 16.02 1.61 -6.73
N ALA A 44 17.04 1.89 -7.55
CA ALA A 44 17.62 0.93 -8.47
C ALA A 44 18.25 -0.28 -7.75
N ARG A 45 18.87 -0.08 -6.59
CA ARG A 45 19.46 -1.16 -5.78
C ARG A 45 18.41 -1.99 -5.04
N ALA A 46 17.28 -1.38 -4.69
CA ALA A 46 16.19 -2.02 -3.98
C ALA A 46 15.30 -2.90 -4.86
N LEU A 47 15.23 -2.61 -6.17
CA LEU A 47 14.37 -3.34 -7.09
C LEU A 47 14.77 -4.81 -7.23
N PRO A 48 13.80 -5.75 -7.23
CA PRO A 48 14.07 -7.13 -7.57
C PRO A 48 14.71 -7.22 -8.96
N ALA A 49 15.67 -8.14 -9.12
CA ALA A 49 16.45 -8.26 -10.37
C ALA A 49 15.59 -8.47 -11.64
N HIS A 50 14.36 -8.97 -11.49
CA HIS A 50 13.41 -9.21 -12.57
C HIS A 50 12.50 -8.00 -12.87
N VAL A 51 12.53 -6.93 -12.07
CA VAL A 51 11.71 -5.72 -12.27
C VAL A 51 12.57 -4.60 -12.86
N ALA A 52 12.40 -4.35 -14.15
CA ALA A 52 13.44 -3.72 -14.98
C ALA A 52 13.24 -2.21 -15.29
N ASN A 53 12.78 -1.37 -14.34
CA ASN A 53 12.75 0.08 -14.62
C ASN A 53 12.71 1.03 -13.40
N PRO A 54 13.86 1.30 -12.74
CA PRO A 54 13.97 2.31 -11.68
C PRO A 54 13.51 3.71 -12.13
N GLU A 55 13.80 4.09 -13.38
CA GLU A 55 13.40 5.36 -13.97
C GLU A 55 11.89 5.49 -14.11
N ARG A 56 11.18 4.37 -14.35
CA ARG A 56 9.72 4.33 -14.38
C ARG A 56 9.14 4.58 -13.00
N ILE A 57 9.63 3.90 -11.97
CA ILE A 57 9.16 4.12 -10.59
C ILE A 57 9.35 5.58 -10.16
N ALA A 58 10.55 6.13 -10.38
CA ALA A 58 10.80 7.54 -10.08
C ALA A 58 9.89 8.49 -10.86
N ARG A 59 9.63 8.20 -12.15
CA ARG A 59 8.72 9.01 -12.99
C ARG A 59 7.28 8.94 -12.50
N ILE A 60 6.79 7.75 -12.16
CA ILE A 60 5.42 7.59 -11.66
C ILE A 60 5.29 8.30 -10.30
N ALA A 61 6.26 8.16 -9.40
CA ALA A 61 6.26 8.88 -8.12
C ALA A 61 6.20 10.41 -8.30
N LEU A 62 6.92 10.96 -9.27
CA LEU A 62 6.84 12.39 -9.63
C LEU A 62 5.46 12.79 -10.21
N THR A 63 4.81 11.89 -10.94
CA THR A 63 3.43 12.10 -11.42
C THR A 63 2.44 12.09 -10.25
N GLU A 64 2.57 11.14 -9.32
CA GLU A 64 1.69 11.03 -8.15
C GLU A 64 1.79 12.27 -7.26
N LEU A 65 2.98 12.84 -7.05
CA LEU A 65 3.16 14.11 -6.32
C LEU A 65 2.34 15.27 -6.88
N ARG A 66 1.98 15.23 -8.17
CA ARG A 66 1.14 16.25 -8.83
C ARG A 66 -0.34 15.90 -8.83
N ARG A 67 -0.65 14.59 -8.83
CA ARG A 67 -2.01 14.06 -8.98
C ARG A 67 -2.74 13.95 -7.64
N VAL A 68 -2.00 13.57 -6.61
CA VAL A 68 -2.52 13.23 -5.29
C VAL A 68 -2.45 14.47 -4.39
N GLU A 69 -3.60 14.97 -3.97
CA GLU A 69 -3.71 16.16 -3.11
C GLU A 69 -2.95 15.96 -1.79
N HIS A 70 -2.23 16.98 -1.32
CA HIS A 70 -1.33 16.96 -0.16
C HIS A 70 -0.16 15.95 -0.18
N LEU A 71 0.00 15.13 -1.23
CA LEU A 71 1.15 14.21 -1.28
C LEU A 71 2.49 14.97 -1.36
N ALA A 72 2.50 16.12 -2.05
CA ALA A 72 3.66 17.01 -2.11
C ALA A 72 4.01 17.69 -0.76
N GLU A 73 3.08 17.68 0.20
CA GLU A 73 3.24 18.27 1.54
C GLU A 73 3.67 17.23 2.58
N CYS A 74 3.76 15.96 2.20
CA CYS A 74 4.19 14.90 3.11
C CYS A 74 5.66 15.04 3.52
N THR A 75 6.00 14.48 4.68
CA THR A 75 7.40 14.41 5.14
C THR A 75 8.25 13.61 4.15
N GLN A 76 9.50 14.05 3.94
CA GLN A 76 10.45 13.35 3.05
C GLN A 76 10.68 11.92 3.52
N GLU A 77 10.75 11.72 4.82
CA GLU A 77 10.96 10.45 5.49
C GLU A 77 9.84 9.45 5.17
N SER A 78 8.58 9.87 5.32
CA SER A 78 7.44 8.98 5.04
C SER A 78 7.30 8.66 3.55
N PHE A 79 7.53 9.66 2.69
CA PHE A 79 7.48 9.47 1.25
C PHE A 79 8.60 8.54 0.76
N GLY A 80 9.83 8.75 1.24
CA GLY A 80 10.99 7.93 0.91
C GLY A 80 10.83 6.48 1.39
N GLY A 81 10.37 6.29 2.63
CA GLY A 81 10.09 4.95 3.16
C GLY A 81 9.03 4.21 2.35
N ALA A 82 7.92 4.87 2.00
CA ALA A 82 6.87 4.26 1.17
C ALA A 82 7.38 3.91 -0.24
N LEU A 83 8.13 4.81 -0.89
CA LEU A 83 8.69 4.58 -2.22
C LEU A 83 9.71 3.44 -2.22
N MET A 84 10.54 3.35 -1.18
CA MET A 84 11.49 2.26 -1.01
C MET A 84 10.80 0.93 -0.76
N THR A 85 9.74 0.89 0.04
CA THR A 85 8.93 -0.33 0.18
C THR A 85 8.35 -0.77 -1.16
N CYS A 86 7.79 0.14 -1.97
CA CYS A 86 7.32 -0.19 -3.32
C CYS A 86 8.45 -0.76 -4.20
N ALA A 87 9.62 -0.12 -4.19
CA ALA A 87 10.78 -0.59 -4.94
C ALA A 87 11.22 -2.00 -4.52
N GLN A 88 11.33 -2.25 -3.21
CA GLN A 88 11.73 -3.54 -2.65
C GLN A 88 10.72 -4.67 -2.94
N LEU A 89 9.43 -4.34 -3.00
CA LEU A 89 8.37 -5.28 -3.37
C LEU A 89 8.20 -5.41 -4.90
N GLY A 90 8.86 -4.58 -5.69
CA GLY A 90 8.69 -4.55 -7.15
C GLY A 90 7.29 -4.12 -7.59
N LEU A 91 6.64 -3.26 -6.80
CA LEU A 91 5.30 -2.72 -7.06
C LEU A 91 5.39 -1.27 -7.57
N GLU A 92 4.55 -0.93 -8.56
CA GLU A 92 4.46 0.43 -9.08
C GLU A 92 3.63 1.32 -8.13
N PRO A 93 4.21 2.40 -7.59
CA PRO A 93 3.48 3.34 -6.74
C PRO A 93 2.56 4.20 -7.59
N GLY A 94 1.25 4.08 -7.41
CA GLY A 94 0.24 4.90 -8.08
C GLY A 94 -0.99 4.12 -8.52
N GLY A 95 -2.05 4.84 -8.85
CA GLY A 95 -3.34 4.23 -9.14
C GLY A 95 -3.47 3.54 -10.51
N ALA A 96 -2.48 3.66 -11.40
CA ALA A 96 -2.60 3.22 -12.79
C ALA A 96 -2.67 1.70 -12.96
N LEU A 97 -1.82 0.95 -12.25
CA LEU A 97 -1.87 -0.52 -12.22
C LEU A 97 -2.60 -1.07 -10.98
N GLY A 98 -2.99 -0.20 -10.05
CA GLY A 98 -3.62 -0.58 -8.79
C GLY A 98 -2.74 -1.48 -7.90
N GLU A 99 -1.42 -1.40 -8.05
CA GLU A 99 -0.45 -2.24 -7.32
C GLU A 99 -0.15 -1.69 -5.92
N ALA A 100 0.08 -0.39 -5.80
CA ALA A 100 0.32 0.29 -4.53
C ALA A 100 -0.15 1.74 -4.60
N TYR A 101 -0.64 2.30 -3.49
CA TYR A 101 -1.15 3.65 -3.39
C TYR A 101 -0.38 4.42 -2.31
N LEU A 102 0.07 5.63 -2.66
CA LEU A 102 0.70 6.57 -1.74
C LEU A 102 -0.37 7.55 -1.28
N LEU A 103 -0.88 7.37 -0.06
CA LEU A 103 -1.98 8.19 0.46
C LEU A 103 -1.50 9.12 1.56
N PRO A 104 -1.73 10.44 1.46
CA PRO A 104 -1.38 11.39 2.50
C PRO A 104 -2.41 11.36 3.63
N PHE A 105 -1.93 11.20 4.85
CA PHE A 105 -2.73 11.25 6.07
C PHE A 105 -2.21 12.35 6.97
N TRP A 106 -3.11 13.14 7.54
CA TRP A 106 -2.72 14.12 8.54
C TRP A 106 -2.39 13.42 9.87
N ASN A 107 -1.12 13.47 10.27
CA ASN A 107 -0.69 12.95 11.56
C ASN A 107 -0.68 14.07 12.62
N LYS A 108 -1.67 14.03 13.52
CA LYS A 108 -1.83 15.04 14.60
C LYS A 108 -0.65 15.10 15.57
N LYS A 109 0.09 13.99 15.75
CA LYS A 109 1.23 13.92 16.69
C LYS A 109 2.45 14.68 16.16
N VAL A 110 2.78 14.50 14.90
CA VAL A 110 3.91 15.19 14.24
C VAL A 110 3.49 16.49 13.55
N ARG A 111 2.18 16.77 13.48
CA ARG A 111 1.58 17.97 12.86
C ARG A 111 2.02 18.18 11.41
N ALA A 112 2.08 17.08 10.66
CA ALA A 112 2.43 17.06 9.25
C ALA A 112 1.64 15.97 8.53
N TYR A 113 1.59 16.07 7.20
CA TYR A 113 1.13 14.97 6.36
C TYR A 113 2.21 13.89 6.30
N GLU A 114 1.80 12.63 6.42
CA GLU A 114 2.67 11.47 6.21
C GLU A 114 2.06 10.54 5.18
N VAL A 115 2.92 9.84 4.44
CA VAL A 115 2.49 8.86 3.44
C VAL A 115 2.17 7.53 4.13
N HIS A 116 0.92 7.10 4.03
CA HIS A 116 0.51 5.73 4.26
C HIS A 116 0.58 4.96 2.95
N LEU A 117 1.36 3.88 2.96
CA LEU A 117 1.42 2.96 1.84
C LEU A 117 0.26 1.97 1.94
N VAL A 118 -0.60 1.95 0.92
CA VAL A 118 -1.65 0.93 0.80
C VAL A 118 -1.32 0.01 -0.36
N ILE A 119 -1.11 -1.27 -0.07
CA ILE A 119 -0.89 -2.27 -1.10
C ILE A 119 -2.23 -2.59 -1.75
N GLY A 120 -2.28 -2.37 -3.06
CA GLY A 120 -3.46 -2.64 -3.86
C GLY A 120 -3.63 -4.14 -4.09
N TYR A 121 -4.87 -4.55 -4.41
CA TYR A 121 -5.17 -5.96 -4.59
C TYR A 121 -4.46 -6.55 -5.82
N GLN A 122 -4.26 -5.76 -6.88
CA GLN A 122 -3.45 -6.17 -8.04
C GLN A 122 -1.98 -6.40 -7.64
N GLY A 123 -1.46 -5.59 -6.71
CA GLY A 123 -0.14 -5.79 -6.13
C GLY A 123 -0.06 -7.08 -5.34
N MET A 124 -1.08 -7.39 -4.53
CA MET A 124 -1.18 -8.67 -3.82
C MET A 124 -1.24 -9.86 -4.79
N ILE A 125 -2.06 -9.78 -5.85
CA ILE A 125 -2.17 -10.81 -6.89
C ILE A 125 -0.82 -11.02 -7.59
N ARG A 126 -0.14 -9.94 -7.96
CA ARG A 126 1.20 -10.01 -8.56
C ARG A 126 2.20 -10.70 -7.64
N LEU A 127 2.24 -10.32 -6.36
CA LEU A 127 3.11 -10.94 -5.37
C LEU A 127 2.78 -12.42 -5.13
N PHE A 128 1.49 -12.80 -5.19
CA PHE A 128 1.09 -14.20 -5.15
C PHE A 128 1.68 -14.98 -6.31
N TRP A 129 1.52 -14.50 -7.55
CA TRP A 129 2.01 -15.21 -8.73
C TRP A 129 3.54 -15.27 -8.83
N GLN A 130 4.27 -14.41 -8.13
CA GLN A 130 5.72 -14.53 -7.99
C GLN A 130 6.15 -15.64 -7.02
N HIS A 131 5.24 -16.14 -6.18
CA HIS A 131 5.55 -17.20 -5.24
C HIS A 131 5.71 -18.54 -5.99
N PRO A 132 6.82 -19.30 -5.80
CA PRO A 132 7.07 -20.54 -6.55
C PRO A 132 5.98 -21.62 -6.39
N ALA A 133 5.31 -21.62 -5.23
CA ALA A 133 4.21 -22.56 -4.97
C ALA A 133 2.83 -22.08 -5.46
N ALA A 134 2.68 -20.88 -6.05
CA ALA A 134 1.39 -20.41 -6.53
C ALA A 134 0.93 -21.22 -7.76
N ALA A 135 -0.32 -21.68 -7.74
CA ALA A 135 -0.89 -22.45 -8.85
C ALA A 135 -2.23 -21.89 -9.34
N GLY A 136 -3.06 -21.39 -8.44
CA GLY A 136 -4.37 -20.84 -8.81
C GLY A 136 -4.86 -19.80 -7.81
N LEU A 137 -5.55 -18.79 -8.31
CA LEU A 137 -6.25 -17.79 -7.52
C LEU A 137 -7.53 -17.40 -8.25
N ALA A 138 -8.67 -17.50 -7.58
CA ALA A 138 -9.96 -17.13 -8.15
C ALA A 138 -10.86 -16.48 -7.09
N THR A 139 -11.79 -15.65 -7.54
CA THR A 139 -12.83 -15.07 -6.70
C THR A 139 -14.13 -14.97 -7.48
N HIS A 140 -15.23 -15.31 -6.84
CA HIS A 140 -16.54 -15.33 -7.48
C HIS A 140 -17.64 -14.86 -6.54
N THR A 141 -18.71 -14.36 -7.15
CA THR A 141 -19.98 -14.07 -6.49
C THR A 141 -20.92 -15.26 -6.65
N VAL A 142 -21.51 -15.69 -5.55
CA VAL A 142 -22.57 -16.70 -5.46
C VAL A 142 -23.91 -15.98 -5.42
N HIS A 143 -24.89 -16.53 -6.13
CA HIS A 143 -26.24 -16.00 -6.20
C HIS A 143 -27.26 -17.05 -5.75
N GLU A 144 -28.48 -16.60 -5.44
CA GLU A 144 -29.55 -17.43 -4.86
C GLU A 144 -29.82 -18.76 -5.58
N ASN A 145 -29.70 -18.77 -6.91
CA ASN A 145 -30.02 -19.94 -7.73
C ASN A 145 -28.79 -20.77 -8.11
N ASP A 146 -27.60 -20.44 -7.61
CA ASP A 146 -26.40 -21.24 -7.82
C ASP A 146 -26.38 -22.47 -6.88
N GLU A 147 -25.77 -23.57 -7.32
CA GLU A 147 -25.47 -24.68 -6.40
C GLU A 147 -24.20 -24.33 -5.63
N PHE A 148 -24.32 -23.97 -4.35
CA PHE A 148 -23.20 -23.60 -3.51
C PHE A 148 -23.17 -24.38 -2.19
N ALA A 149 -22.01 -24.94 -1.86
CA ALA A 149 -21.76 -25.63 -0.59
C ALA A 149 -20.29 -25.49 -0.18
N PHE A 150 -20.04 -25.27 1.10
CA PHE A 150 -18.69 -25.23 1.65
C PHE A 150 -18.62 -25.84 3.06
N GLU A 151 -17.46 -26.37 3.41
CA GLU A 151 -17.17 -26.99 4.70
C GLU A 151 -15.73 -26.63 5.12
N TYR A 152 -15.54 -26.20 6.37
CA TYR A 152 -14.22 -25.81 6.92
C TYR A 152 -13.53 -26.91 7.74
N GLY A 153 -14.00 -28.16 7.67
CA GLY A 153 -13.44 -29.28 8.44
C GLY A 153 -11.96 -29.55 8.17
N LEU A 154 -11.41 -30.62 8.75
CA LEU A 154 -10.00 -31.02 8.55
C LEU A 154 -9.62 -31.18 7.06
N THR A 155 -10.61 -31.47 6.23
CA THR A 155 -10.49 -31.44 4.77
C THR A 155 -11.52 -30.45 4.24
N PRO A 156 -11.14 -29.18 4.05
CA PRO A 156 -12.09 -28.16 3.64
C PRO A 156 -12.54 -28.40 2.20
N VAL A 157 -13.82 -28.15 1.92
CA VAL A 157 -14.43 -28.35 0.60
C VAL A 157 -15.17 -27.08 0.22
N LEU A 158 -15.04 -26.67 -1.04
CA LEU A 158 -15.86 -25.61 -1.63
C LEU A 158 -16.36 -26.10 -2.99
N ARG A 159 -17.68 -26.03 -3.20
CA ARG A 159 -18.34 -26.38 -4.45
C ARG A 159 -19.23 -25.21 -4.85
N HIS A 160 -18.98 -24.70 -6.05
CA HIS A 160 -19.81 -23.67 -6.66
C HIS A 160 -20.11 -24.08 -8.10
N LYS A 161 -21.39 -24.23 -8.44
CA LYS A 161 -21.84 -24.34 -9.82
C LYS A 161 -22.81 -23.21 -10.12
N PRO A 162 -22.39 -22.19 -10.89
CA PRO A 162 -23.26 -21.11 -11.29
C PRO A 162 -24.47 -21.62 -12.09
N ALA A 163 -25.66 -21.07 -11.82
CA ALA A 163 -26.78 -21.23 -12.72
C ALA A 163 -26.50 -20.54 -14.05
N ARG A 164 -26.88 -21.19 -15.17
CA ARG A 164 -26.62 -20.67 -16.52
C ARG A 164 -27.44 -19.42 -16.86
N SER A 165 -28.57 -19.24 -16.20
CA SER A 165 -29.47 -18.10 -16.38
C SER A 165 -30.24 -17.84 -15.09
N ASN A 166 -30.78 -16.62 -14.96
CA ASN A 166 -31.58 -16.20 -13.81
C ASN A 166 -30.91 -16.50 -12.45
N ARG A 167 -29.63 -16.14 -12.30
CA ARG A 167 -28.84 -16.45 -11.09
C ARG A 167 -29.43 -15.89 -9.79
N GLY A 168 -30.23 -14.82 -9.87
CA GLY A 168 -30.86 -14.17 -8.71
C GLY A 168 -29.98 -13.04 -8.17
N ARG A 169 -30.21 -12.62 -6.92
CA ARG A 169 -29.34 -11.65 -6.24
C ARG A 169 -28.09 -12.34 -5.66
N PRO A 170 -26.98 -11.61 -5.47
CA PRO A 170 -25.83 -12.10 -4.71
C PRO A 170 -26.22 -12.54 -3.29
N THR A 171 -25.64 -13.64 -2.82
CA THR A 171 -25.80 -14.15 -1.45
C THR A 171 -24.47 -14.20 -0.72
N ASP A 172 -23.42 -14.63 -1.42
CA ASP A 172 -22.09 -14.84 -0.85
C ASP A 172 -21.01 -14.45 -1.86
N TYR A 173 -19.82 -14.16 -1.35
CA TYR A 173 -18.60 -13.93 -2.11
C TYR A 173 -17.51 -14.83 -1.55
N TYR A 174 -16.68 -15.38 -2.43
CA TYR A 174 -15.54 -16.16 -1.98
C TYR A 174 -14.28 -15.87 -2.79
N ALA A 175 -13.15 -16.20 -2.18
CA ALA A 175 -11.87 -16.29 -2.86
C ALA A 175 -11.21 -17.63 -2.52
N VAL A 176 -10.55 -18.24 -3.48
CA VAL A 176 -9.84 -19.52 -3.35
C VAL A 176 -8.44 -19.40 -3.94
N ALA A 177 -7.45 -19.97 -3.26
CA ALA A 177 -6.12 -20.17 -3.80
C ALA A 177 -5.73 -21.65 -3.76
N THR A 178 -4.99 -22.08 -4.76
CA THR A 178 -4.37 -23.41 -4.84
C THR A 178 -2.87 -23.27 -5.04
N MET A 179 -2.14 -24.24 -4.51
CA MET A 179 -0.69 -24.31 -4.55
C MET A 179 -0.21 -25.52 -5.33
N ALA A 180 0.97 -25.42 -5.92
CA ALA A 180 1.60 -26.48 -6.70
C ALA A 180 1.87 -27.75 -5.85
N ASN A 181 2.00 -27.60 -4.53
CA ASN A 181 2.18 -28.73 -3.59
C ASN A 181 0.85 -29.39 -3.17
N GLY A 182 -0.28 -29.00 -3.74
CA GLY A 182 -1.62 -29.52 -3.41
C GLY A 182 -2.31 -28.82 -2.23
N GLY A 183 -1.67 -27.84 -1.60
CA GLY A 183 -2.30 -26.98 -0.59
C GLY A 183 -3.38 -26.09 -1.19
N SER A 184 -4.45 -25.84 -0.44
CA SER A 184 -5.50 -24.90 -0.83
C SER A 184 -6.03 -24.14 0.38
N ALA A 185 -6.55 -22.94 0.13
CA ALA A 185 -7.23 -22.14 1.12
C ALA A 185 -8.38 -21.39 0.44
N PHE A 186 -9.48 -21.19 1.15
CA PHE A 186 -10.56 -20.33 0.69
C PHE A 186 -11.15 -19.54 1.85
N VAL A 187 -11.79 -18.43 1.52
CA VAL A 187 -12.60 -17.62 2.42
C VAL A 187 -13.94 -17.38 1.76
N VAL A 188 -15.02 -17.52 2.53
CA VAL A 188 -16.39 -17.19 2.11
C VAL A 188 -16.93 -16.12 3.05
N PHE A 189 -17.59 -15.11 2.49
CA PHE A 189 -18.34 -14.10 3.22
C PHE A 189 -19.74 -14.02 2.66
N SER A 190 -20.74 -13.92 3.53
CA SER A 190 -22.08 -13.55 3.10
C SER A 190 -22.13 -12.06 2.73
N VAL A 191 -23.21 -11.63 2.07
CA VAL A 191 -23.47 -10.20 1.83
C VAL A 191 -23.48 -9.42 3.16
N GLU A 192 -24.00 -10.00 4.24
CA GLU A 192 -24.00 -9.36 5.56
C GLU A 192 -22.59 -9.18 6.14
N ASP A 193 -21.70 -10.17 5.97
CA ASP A 193 -20.31 -10.06 6.41
C ASP A 193 -19.57 -8.96 5.65
N VAL A 194 -19.79 -8.87 4.34
CA VAL A 194 -19.23 -7.81 3.48
C VAL A 194 -19.77 -6.45 3.91
N GLU A 195 -21.06 -6.34 4.19
CA GLU A 195 -21.67 -5.09 4.64
C GLU A 195 -21.12 -4.65 6.01
N ALA A 196 -20.88 -5.59 6.93
CA ALA A 196 -20.22 -5.29 8.21
C ALA A 196 -18.77 -4.79 8.02
N ILE A 197 -18.08 -5.23 6.97
CA ILE A 197 -16.77 -4.67 6.58
C ILE A 197 -16.94 -3.29 5.97
N ARG A 198 -17.90 -3.11 5.05
CA ARG A 198 -18.20 -1.82 4.41
C ARG A 198 -18.50 -0.75 5.46
N GLN A 199 -19.29 -1.05 6.47
CA GLN A 199 -19.66 -0.08 7.52
C GLN A 199 -18.48 0.46 8.33
N ARG A 200 -17.36 -0.29 8.41
CA ARG A 200 -16.11 0.14 9.04
C ARG A 200 -15.23 1.00 8.13
N SER A 201 -15.52 1.01 6.83
CA SER A 201 -14.81 1.86 5.86
C SER A 201 -15.25 3.32 5.99
N LYS A 202 -14.28 4.23 5.95
CA LYS A 202 -14.56 5.67 5.82
C LYS A 202 -15.21 6.00 4.46
N ALA A 203 -14.89 5.21 3.42
CA ALA A 203 -15.43 5.34 2.07
C ALA A 203 -16.68 4.47 1.84
N ARG A 204 -17.46 4.18 2.89
CA ARG A 204 -18.62 3.29 2.77
C ARG A 204 -19.67 3.85 1.79
N ASP A 205 -19.95 5.14 1.86
CA ASP A 205 -21.09 5.77 1.15
C ASP A 205 -20.67 6.44 -0.18
N PHE A 206 -19.40 6.33 -0.57
CA PHE A 206 -18.86 6.98 -1.77
C PHE A 206 -17.82 6.12 -2.47
N GLY A 207 -17.58 6.42 -3.75
CA GLY A 207 -16.61 5.70 -4.56
C GLY A 207 -17.02 4.26 -4.88
N PRO A 208 -16.06 3.34 -5.05
CA PRO A 208 -16.31 1.96 -5.52
C PRO A 208 -17.31 1.15 -4.69
N TRP A 209 -17.52 1.48 -3.42
CA TRP A 209 -18.55 0.80 -2.61
C TRP A 209 -19.98 1.13 -3.05
N ALA A 210 -20.19 2.28 -3.71
CA ALA A 210 -21.49 2.69 -4.24
C ALA A 210 -21.67 2.29 -5.72
N THR A 211 -20.61 2.28 -6.52
CA THR A 211 -20.67 1.99 -7.97
C THR A 211 -20.37 0.52 -8.31
N ASP A 212 -19.47 -0.13 -7.56
CA ASP A 212 -18.86 -1.41 -7.90
C ASP A 212 -18.82 -2.35 -6.68
N TYR A 213 -19.97 -2.50 -5.99
CA TYR A 213 -20.09 -3.24 -4.74
C TYR A 213 -19.53 -4.67 -4.83
N ASP A 214 -19.88 -5.41 -5.88
CA ASP A 214 -19.42 -6.79 -6.08
C ASP A 214 -17.91 -6.89 -6.27
N ALA A 215 -17.31 -5.95 -6.98
CA ALA A 215 -15.86 -5.90 -7.13
C ALA A 215 -15.17 -5.62 -5.78
N MET A 216 -15.76 -4.75 -4.96
CA MET A 216 -15.28 -4.46 -3.61
C MET A 216 -15.44 -5.64 -2.64
N ALA A 217 -16.53 -6.39 -2.75
CA ALA A 217 -16.77 -7.61 -2.00
C ALA A 217 -15.75 -8.70 -2.35
N ARG A 218 -15.52 -8.94 -3.65
CA ARG A 218 -14.51 -9.87 -4.16
C ARG A 218 -13.09 -9.47 -3.72
N LYS A 219 -12.75 -8.18 -3.84
CA LYS A 219 -11.48 -7.62 -3.33
C LYS A 219 -11.30 -7.87 -1.83
N THR A 220 -12.37 -7.74 -1.06
CA THR A 220 -12.37 -8.00 0.39
C THR A 220 -12.07 -9.46 0.69
N CYS A 221 -12.69 -10.39 -0.04
CA CYS A 221 -12.40 -11.83 0.08
C CYS A 221 -10.93 -12.13 -0.22
N ILE A 222 -10.38 -11.56 -1.31
CA ILE A 222 -8.97 -11.69 -1.66
C ILE A 222 -8.08 -11.22 -0.50
N ARG A 223 -8.28 -10.00 0.01
CA ARG A 223 -7.46 -9.46 1.12
C ARG A 223 -7.48 -10.36 2.36
N GLN A 224 -8.60 -11.02 2.67
CA GLN A 224 -8.68 -11.94 3.81
C GLN A 224 -8.00 -13.29 3.51
N LEU A 225 -8.17 -13.81 2.30
CA LEU A 225 -7.51 -15.04 1.85
C LEU A 225 -5.98 -14.92 1.96
N PHE A 226 -5.40 -13.79 1.56
CA PHE A 226 -3.96 -13.53 1.66
C PHE A 226 -3.39 -13.62 3.08
N LYS A 227 -4.23 -13.51 4.12
CA LYS A 227 -3.78 -13.71 5.51
C LYS A 227 -3.51 -15.17 5.84
N LEU A 228 -4.15 -16.09 5.14
CA LEU A 228 -4.06 -17.55 5.34
C LEU A 228 -2.96 -18.21 4.49
N LEU A 229 -2.58 -17.59 3.38
CA LEU A 229 -1.60 -18.17 2.46
C LEU A 229 -0.19 -18.16 3.06
N PRO A 230 0.65 -19.17 2.75
CA PRO A 230 2.08 -19.10 3.01
C PRO A 230 2.62 -17.89 2.27
N LYS A 231 3.27 -17.02 3.00
CA LYS A 231 3.76 -15.76 2.47
C LYS A 231 5.21 -15.98 2.04
N SER A 232 5.53 -15.64 0.79
CA SER A 232 6.93 -15.36 0.44
C SER A 232 7.44 -14.25 1.33
N SER A 233 8.77 -14.11 1.45
CA SER A 233 9.38 -12.95 2.12
C SER A 233 8.76 -11.63 1.66
N GLU A 234 8.55 -11.49 0.36
CA GLU A 234 7.98 -10.32 -0.31
C GLU A 234 6.51 -10.11 0.08
N LEU A 235 5.67 -11.15 0.01
CA LEU A 235 4.27 -11.05 0.38
C LEU A 235 4.09 -10.81 1.89
N ALA A 236 4.94 -11.40 2.73
CA ALA A 236 4.95 -11.19 4.17
C ALA A 236 5.27 -9.74 4.50
N ARG A 237 6.29 -9.18 3.84
CA ARG A 237 6.65 -7.77 3.94
C ARG A 237 5.54 -6.87 3.42
N ALA A 238 4.93 -7.18 2.28
CA ALA A 238 3.81 -6.39 1.75
C ALA A 238 2.63 -6.33 2.73
N VAL A 239 2.26 -7.46 3.35
CA VAL A 239 1.20 -7.50 4.36
C VAL A 239 1.59 -6.74 5.64
N ALA A 240 2.86 -6.81 6.06
CA ALA A 240 3.34 -6.08 7.24
C ALA A 240 3.43 -4.56 7.01
N HIS A 241 3.69 -4.13 5.78
CA HIS A 241 3.80 -2.72 5.43
C HIS A 241 2.50 -2.08 4.93
N ASP A 242 1.45 -2.88 4.72
CA ASP A 242 0.14 -2.38 4.28
C ASP A 242 -0.52 -1.50 5.35
N GLU A 243 -1.04 -0.36 4.92
CA GLU A 243 -1.69 0.67 5.74
C GLU A 243 -0.76 1.28 6.82
N GLY A 244 0.55 1.12 6.68
CA GLY A 244 1.56 1.64 7.61
C GLY A 244 2.30 2.89 7.10
N VAL A 245 2.95 3.60 8.03
CA VAL A 245 3.89 4.70 7.76
C VAL A 245 5.31 4.25 8.07
N ARG A 246 6.15 4.19 7.03
CA ARG A 246 7.59 3.93 7.16
C ARG A 246 8.35 5.24 6.99
N ARG A 247 9.09 5.65 8.02
CA ARG A 247 9.95 6.86 8.00
C ARG A 247 11.41 6.58 7.67
N ASP A 248 11.82 5.31 7.77
CA ASP A 248 13.18 4.89 7.46
C ASP A 248 13.28 4.49 5.99
N ALA A 249 13.95 5.31 5.17
CA ALA A 249 14.16 5.03 3.75
C ALA A 249 15.37 4.13 3.48
N SER A 250 16.14 3.72 4.50
CA SER A 250 17.26 2.79 4.33
C SER A 250 16.78 1.41 3.87
N PRO A 251 17.58 0.62 3.13
CA PRO A 251 17.22 -0.74 2.75
C PRO A 251 16.82 -1.62 3.95
N GLU A 252 17.49 -1.46 5.09
CA GLU A 252 17.28 -2.19 6.33
C GLU A 252 15.93 -1.89 6.99
N GLY A 253 15.36 -0.70 6.72
CA GLY A 253 14.06 -0.28 7.28
C GLY A 253 12.86 -1.15 6.86
N LEU A 254 13.02 -2.05 5.87
CA LEU A 254 11.94 -2.95 5.43
C LEU A 254 11.68 -4.09 6.42
N ASP A 255 12.71 -4.52 7.14
CA ASP A 255 12.56 -5.60 8.14
C ASP A 255 12.04 -5.05 9.48
N VAL A 256 11.88 -3.72 9.60
CA VAL A 256 11.23 -3.06 10.73
C VAL A 256 9.75 -2.84 10.40
N PRO A 257 8.82 -3.29 11.26
CA PRO A 257 7.39 -3.01 11.07
C PRO A 257 7.13 -1.49 11.03
N PRO A 258 6.28 -1.01 10.12
CA PRO A 258 5.95 0.42 10.06
C PRO A 258 5.11 0.85 11.26
N ASP A 259 5.06 2.15 11.49
CA ASP A 259 4.16 2.71 12.49
C ASP A 259 2.74 2.82 11.92
N TYR A 260 1.77 2.31 12.67
CA TYR A 260 0.35 2.51 12.37
C TYR A 260 -0.13 3.81 13.01
N VAL A 261 -0.33 4.83 12.17
CA VAL A 261 -0.79 6.14 12.61
C VAL A 261 -2.31 6.23 12.43
N GLU A 262 -3.04 6.48 13.51
CA GLU A 262 -4.44 6.92 13.46
C GLU A 262 -4.52 8.35 12.91
N GLY A 263 -4.56 8.46 11.58
CA GLY A 263 -4.69 9.71 10.85
C GLY A 263 -6.07 9.89 10.20
N GLU A 264 -6.35 11.12 9.81
CA GLU A 264 -7.45 11.41 8.89
C GLU A 264 -6.91 11.33 7.46
N VAL A 265 -7.50 10.42 6.66
CA VAL A 265 -7.25 10.34 5.21
C VAL A 265 -7.81 11.63 4.64
N VAL A 266 -7.06 12.34 3.82
CA VAL A 266 -7.67 13.43 3.05
C VAL A 266 -8.58 12.80 2.00
N GLU A 267 -9.85 13.20 1.97
CA GLU A 267 -10.78 12.79 0.92
C GLU A 267 -10.22 13.24 -0.43
N GLN A 268 -9.72 12.28 -1.19
CA GLN A 268 -9.34 12.53 -2.57
C GLN A 268 -10.61 12.61 -3.38
N ALA A 269 -10.72 13.61 -4.26
CA ALA A 269 -11.73 13.59 -5.32
C ALA A 269 -11.68 12.20 -5.96
N PRO A 270 -12.81 11.50 -6.14
CA PRO A 270 -12.83 10.14 -6.65
C PRO A 270 -12.08 10.17 -7.97
N THR A 271 -10.85 9.68 -7.95
CA THR A 271 -10.19 9.40 -9.20
C THR A 271 -11.07 8.33 -9.80
N GLN A 272 -11.52 8.53 -11.04
CA GLN A 272 -12.10 7.46 -11.84
C GLN A 272 -11.01 6.41 -12.05
N GLN A 273 -10.66 5.68 -10.99
CA GLN A 273 -10.10 4.36 -11.10
C GLN A 273 -11.27 3.56 -11.57
N ALA A 274 -11.34 3.31 -12.88
CA ALA A 274 -12.08 2.17 -13.36
C ALA A 274 -11.61 1.01 -12.50
N VAL A 275 -12.49 0.50 -11.65
CA VAL A 275 -12.31 -0.81 -11.06
C VAL A 275 -12.44 -1.71 -12.27
N GLU A 276 -11.34 -1.92 -13.02
CA GLU A 276 -11.37 -2.91 -14.08
C GLU A 276 -11.78 -4.20 -13.40
N ASP A 277 -12.94 -4.70 -13.82
CA ASP A 277 -13.52 -5.93 -13.33
C ASP A 277 -12.41 -6.96 -13.20
N VAL A 278 -12.33 -7.62 -12.05
CA VAL A 278 -11.52 -8.83 -11.93
C VAL A 278 -12.01 -9.73 -13.07
N PRO A 279 -11.15 -10.05 -14.07
CA PRO A 279 -11.59 -10.77 -15.26
C PRO A 279 -12.36 -12.02 -14.81
N GLU A 280 -13.54 -12.25 -15.37
CA GLU A 280 -14.38 -13.41 -15.02
C GLU A 280 -13.62 -14.74 -15.18
N GLU A 281 -12.55 -14.74 -15.99
CA GLU A 281 -11.54 -15.78 -16.10
C GLU A 281 -10.13 -15.13 -16.15
N PHE A 282 -9.43 -15.07 -15.02
CA PHE A 282 -7.98 -14.83 -15.03
C PHE A 282 -7.25 -16.15 -15.35
N THR A 283 -7.20 -16.53 -16.62
CA THR A 283 -6.38 -17.67 -17.09
C THR A 283 -4.97 -17.20 -17.43
N GLY A 284 -4.09 -17.22 -16.44
CA GLY A 284 -2.64 -17.34 -16.61
C GLY A 284 -1.85 -16.08 -17.01
N TRP A 285 -0.89 -15.71 -16.16
CA TRP A 285 0.39 -15.18 -16.66
C TRP A 285 1.18 -16.35 -17.29
N PRO A 286 2.04 -16.12 -18.30
CA PRO A 286 2.79 -17.19 -18.96
C PRO A 286 3.54 -18.02 -17.93
N GLU A 287 3.49 -19.34 -18.14
CA GLU A 287 4.14 -20.37 -17.35
C GLU A 287 5.58 -19.94 -16.99
N ALA A 288 5.92 -20.01 -15.71
CA ALA A 288 7.27 -19.73 -15.25
C ALA A 288 8.23 -20.59 -16.08
N ALA A 289 9.16 -19.95 -16.79
CA ALA A 289 10.14 -20.65 -17.61
C ALA A 289 10.82 -21.73 -16.78
N GLU A 290 10.72 -22.98 -17.24
CA GLU A 290 11.36 -24.12 -16.58
C GLU A 290 12.85 -23.82 -16.37
N PRO A 291 13.41 -24.05 -15.16
CA PRO A 291 14.84 -23.89 -14.97
C PRO A 291 15.56 -24.87 -15.89
N ALA A 292 16.42 -24.32 -16.76
CA ALA A 292 17.24 -25.11 -17.67
C ALA A 292 17.93 -26.24 -16.90
N ALA A 293 17.54 -27.47 -17.20
CA ALA A 293 18.19 -28.66 -16.66
C ALA A 293 19.68 -28.58 -16.98
N SER A 294 20.50 -28.51 -15.93
CA SER A 294 21.95 -28.61 -16.05
C SER A 294 22.28 -30.03 -16.50
N GLN A 295 22.75 -30.17 -17.75
CA GLN A 295 23.52 -31.33 -18.20
C GLN A 295 25.01 -31.07 -18.01
#